data_AF-A0A1G3H9S6-F1
#
_entry.id   AF-A0A1G3H9S6-F1
#
_cell.length_a   1.000
_cell.length_b   1.000
_cell.length_c   1.000
_cell.angle_alpha   90.00
_cell.angle_beta   90.00
_cell.angle_gamma   90.00
#
_symmetry.space_group_name_H-M   'P 1'
#
loop_
_entity.id
_entity.type
_entity.pdbx_description
1 polymer ?
#
loop_
_entity_poly.entity_id
_entity_poly.type
_entity_poly.pdbx_seq_one_letter_code
_entity_poly.pdbx_strand_id
1 'polypeptide(L)'
;MEVPSYREHELAFRTQHAELKERTLAAGALLPGTPGSLALRSGTGYGYWYRVFYPVPGKPAEELVCKEGDGVARDAMRSRMAFAEWVSAQRL
;
A
#
# COMPACT_ATOMS: atom_id res chain seq x y z
N MET A 1 2.94 40.41 24.78
CA MET A 1 2.05 39.25 24.96
C MET A 1 2.10 38.49 23.65
N GLU A 2 2.95 37.47 23.58
CA GLU A 2 3.19 36.70 22.35
C GLU A 2 2.04 35.71 22.15
N VAL A 3 1.34 35.81 21.03
CA VAL A 3 0.30 34.85 20.65
C VAL A 3 1.01 33.60 20.10
N PRO A 4 0.74 32.39 20.60
CA PRO A 4 1.37 31.19 20.07
C PRO A 4 0.97 31.02 18.58
N SER A 5 1.97 30.90 17.70
CA SER A 5 1.81 30.69 16.25
C SER A 5 1.28 29.29 15.88
N TYR A 6 1.16 28.40 16.88
CA TYR A 6 0.72 27.03 16.68
C TYR A 6 -0.70 26.83 17.21
N ARG A 7 -1.56 26.23 16.37
CA ARG A 7 -2.89 25.76 16.74
C ARG A 7 -2.73 24.40 17.39
N GLU A 8 -3.17 24.22 18.63
CA GLU A 8 -3.23 22.87 19.22
C GLU A 8 -4.22 22.04 18.42
N HIS A 9 -3.71 21.03 17.72
CA HIS A 9 -4.56 20.13 16.94
C HIS A 9 -5.47 19.32 17.89
N GLU A 10 -6.76 19.48 17.65
CA GLU A 10 -7.91 18.95 18.36
C GLU A 10 -7.83 17.43 18.56
N LEU A 11 -8.38 16.93 19.67
CA LEU A 11 -8.31 15.54 20.14
C LEU A 11 -8.56 14.49 19.04
N ALA A 12 -9.43 14.79 18.07
CA ALA A 12 -9.75 13.93 16.93
C ALA A 12 -8.53 13.57 16.07
N PHE A 13 -7.60 14.51 15.85
CA PHE A 13 -6.40 14.30 15.05
C PHE A 13 -5.43 13.32 15.73
N ARG A 14 -5.33 13.39 17.06
CA ARG A 14 -4.49 12.48 17.86
C ARG A 14 -5.03 11.05 17.83
N THR A 15 -6.35 10.89 17.88
CA THR A 15 -7.01 9.57 17.79
C THR A 15 -6.81 8.94 16.41
N GLN A 16 -7.01 9.69 15.33
CA GLN A 16 -6.80 9.20 13.96
C GLN A 16 -5.34 8.76 13.73
N HIS A 17 -4.37 9.53 14.23
CA HIS A 17 -2.97 9.16 14.14
C HIS A 17 -2.64 7.90 14.96
N ALA A 18 -3.29 7.70 16.12
CA ALA A 18 -3.12 6.48 16.91
C ALA A 18 -3.68 5.26 16.17
N GLU A 19 -4.89 5.34 15.59
CA GLU A 19 -5.47 4.25 14.81
C GLU A 19 -4.64 3.89 13.57
N LEU A 20 -4.13 4.89 12.85
CA LEU A 20 -3.24 4.70 11.71
C LEU A 20 -1.94 4.02 12.13
N LYS A 21 -1.35 4.44 13.26
CA LYS A 21 -0.11 3.87 13.80
C LYS A 21 -0.30 2.39 14.19
N GLU A 22 -1.35 2.08 14.94
CA GLU A 22 -1.63 0.71 15.40
C GLU A 22 -1.91 -0.22 14.20
N ARG A 23 -2.69 0.22 13.22
CA ARG A 23 -2.96 -0.58 12.00
C ARG A 23 -1.71 -0.78 11.14
N THR A 24 -0.83 0.21 11.04
CA THR A 24 0.43 0.08 10.29
C THR A 24 1.41 -0.85 10.98
N LEU A 25 1.50 -0.80 12.32
CA LEU A 25 2.32 -1.73 13.10
C LEU A 25 1.83 -3.19 12.98
N ALA A 26 0.51 -3.40 12.94
CA ALA A 26 -0.08 -4.74 12.80
C ALA A 26 0.01 -5.30 11.37
N ALA A 27 -0.06 -4.46 10.33
CA ALA A 27 -0.09 -4.90 8.93
C ALA A 27 1.27 -5.27 8.32
N GLY A 28 2.38 -4.94 9.01
CA GLY A 28 3.74 -5.18 8.52
C GLY A 28 4.22 -4.11 7.53
N ALA A 29 5.29 -4.43 6.78
CA ALA A 29 5.92 -3.47 5.87
C ALA A 29 4.97 -3.05 4.73
N LEU A 30 4.76 -1.73 4.62
CA LEU A 30 4.01 -1.12 3.52
C LEU A 30 4.65 -1.47 2.17
N LEU A 31 3.79 -1.62 1.15
CA LEU A 31 4.27 -1.81 -0.22
C LEU A 31 5.02 -0.55 -0.69
N PRO A 32 6.17 -0.71 -1.38
CA PRO A 32 6.89 0.43 -1.92
C PRO A 32 6.13 1.02 -3.12
N GLY A 33 6.14 2.35 -3.23
CA GLY A 33 5.52 3.07 -4.35
C GLY A 33 4.00 3.05 -4.33
N THR A 34 3.39 3.17 -5.52
CA THR A 34 1.94 3.08 -5.67
C THR A 34 1.43 1.66 -5.40
N PRO A 35 0.18 1.45 -4.94
CA PRO A 35 -0.40 0.10 -4.81
C PRO A 35 -0.26 -0.73 -6.09
N GLY A 36 -0.49 -0.12 -7.25
CA GLY A 36 -0.27 -0.72 -8.57
C GLY A 36 -1.45 -1.57 -9.05
N SER A 37 -1.19 -2.46 -10.01
CA SER A 37 -2.16 -3.42 -10.55
C SER A 37 -1.56 -4.83 -10.61
N LEU A 38 -2.41 -5.86 -10.70
CA LEU A 38 -1.97 -7.23 -10.92
C LEU A 38 -2.10 -7.59 -12.40
N ALA A 39 -1.00 -8.05 -13.00
CA ALA A 39 -0.95 -8.51 -14.37
C ALA A 39 -0.55 -9.99 -14.42
N LEU A 40 -1.34 -10.80 -15.12
CA LEU A 40 -0.96 -12.16 -15.46
C LEU A 40 -0.13 -12.11 -16.74
N ARG A 41 1.10 -12.63 -16.68
CA ARG A 41 1.95 -12.81 -17.85
C ARG A 41 2.11 -14.30 -18.11
N SER A 42 1.65 -14.75 -19.27
CA SER A 42 1.77 -16.13 -19.74
C SER A 42 2.41 -16.13 -21.14
N GLY A 43 3.31 -17.08 -21.39
CA GLY A 43 3.97 -17.31 -22.69
C GLY A 43 3.87 -18.78 -23.10
N THR A 44 4.86 -19.31 -23.83
CA THR A 44 4.98 -20.76 -24.08
C THR A 44 5.49 -21.48 -22.83
N GLY A 45 4.65 -21.54 -21.79
CA GLY A 45 4.99 -22.14 -20.50
C GLY A 45 4.01 -21.72 -19.40
N TYR A 46 4.48 -21.72 -18.15
CA TYR A 46 3.68 -21.35 -16.97
C TYR A 46 3.45 -19.83 -16.91
N GLY A 47 2.21 -19.43 -16.58
CA GLY A 47 1.91 -18.04 -16.26
C GLY A 47 2.37 -17.65 -14.85
N TYR A 48 2.62 -16.36 -14.67
CA TYR A 48 2.95 -15.77 -13.38
C TYR A 48 2.20 -14.46 -13.18
N TRP A 49 1.78 -14.22 -11.95
CA TRP A 49 1.23 -12.94 -11.53
C TRP A 49 2.35 -11.99 -11.13
N TYR A 50 2.26 -10.77 -11.64
CA TYR A 50 3.14 -9.66 -11.31
C TYR A 50 2.32 -8.50 -10.75
N ARG A 51 2.87 -7.80 -9.75
CA ARG A 51 2.41 -6.49 -9.34
C ARG A 51 3.15 -5.45 -10.17
N VAL A 52 2.41 -4.66 -10.95
CA VAL A 52 2.94 -3.56 -11.77
C VAL A 52 2.65 -2.25 -11.05
N PHE A 53 3.68 -1.47 -10.74
CA PHE A 53 3.56 -0.29 -9.89
C PHE A 53 4.59 0.79 -10.24
N TYR A 54 4.44 1.97 -9.64
CA TYR A 54 5.40 3.07 -9.79
C TYR A 54 6.12 3.30 -8.44
N PRO A 55 7.36 2.80 -8.27
CA PRO A 55 8.18 3.12 -7.09
C PRO A 55 8.47 4.62 -6.98
N VAL A 56 8.67 5.28 -8.12
CA VAL A 56 8.80 6.73 -8.27
C VAL A 56 7.97 7.19 -9.46
N PRO A 57 7.47 8.45 -9.49
CA PRO A 57 6.68 8.95 -10.60
C PRO A 57 7.37 8.76 -11.96
N GLY A 58 6.64 8.24 -12.94
CA GLY A 58 7.13 8.07 -14.32
C GLY A 58 8.01 6.83 -14.58
N LYS A 59 8.42 6.07 -13.55
CA LYS A 59 9.19 4.84 -13.73
C LYS A 59 8.38 3.62 -13.27
N PRO A 60 7.79 2.82 -14.18
CA PRO A 60 7.12 1.59 -13.80
C PRO A 60 8.12 0.52 -13.37
N ALA A 61 7.70 -0.35 -12.46
CA ALA A 61 8.42 -1.54 -12.02
C ALA A 61 7.44 -2.71 -11.91
N GLU A 62 8.00 -3.92 -11.98
CA GLU A 62 7.26 -5.16 -11.81
C GLU A 62 7.86 -5.99 -10.68
N GLU A 63 7.01 -6.55 -9.85
CA GLU A 63 7.35 -7.45 -8.76
C GLU A 63 6.64 -8.79 -9.00
N LEU A 64 7.40 -9.89 -9.04
CA LEU A 64 6.83 -11.22 -9.15
C LEU A 64 6.04 -11.54 -7.87
N VAL A 65 4.77 -11.94 -8.03
CA VAL A 65 3.89 -12.30 -6.91
C VAL A 65 3.87 -13.80 -6.70
N CYS A 66 3.38 -14.55 -7.70
CA CYS A 66 3.21 -16.00 -7.61
C CYS A 66 3.00 -16.64 -8.99
N LYS A 67 2.96 -17.97 -9.03
CA LYS A 67 2.58 -18.74 -10.22
C LYS A 67 1.09 -18.58 -10.52
N GLU A 68 0.72 -18.73 -11.79
CA GLU A 68 -0.65 -18.93 -12.22
C GLU A 68 -1.20 -20.21 -11.56
N GLY A 69 -2.28 -20.08 -10.79
CA GLY A 69 -2.88 -21.15 -10.00
C GLY A 69 -2.73 -20.98 -8.48
N ASP A 70 -1.78 -20.19 -8.01
CA ASP A 70 -1.65 -19.87 -6.59
C ASP A 70 -2.57 -18.70 -6.20
N GLY A 71 -3.85 -19.03 -6.02
CA GLY A 71 -4.88 -18.06 -5.64
C GLY A 71 -4.62 -17.43 -4.27
N VAL A 72 -4.03 -18.19 -3.33
CA VAL A 72 -3.79 -17.72 -1.96
C VAL A 72 -2.74 -16.60 -1.96
N ALA A 73 -1.62 -16.80 -2.64
CA ALA A 73 -0.59 -15.77 -2.74
C ALA A 73 -1.08 -14.53 -3.52
N ARG A 74 -1.87 -14.75 -4.58
CA ARG A 74 -2.50 -13.66 -5.35
C ARG A 74 -3.43 -12.82 -4.48
N ASP A 75 -4.31 -13.47 -3.72
CA ASP A 75 -5.31 -12.78 -2.90
C ASP A 75 -4.66 -12.10 -1.69
N ALA A 76 -3.60 -12.68 -1.12
CA ALA A 76 -2.78 -12.01 -0.10
C ALA A 76 -2.14 -10.71 -0.64
N MET A 77 -1.62 -10.72 -1.88
CA MET A 77 -1.10 -9.50 -2.49
C MET A 77 -2.21 -8.47 -2.74
N ARG A 78 -3.41 -8.89 -3.16
CA ARG A 78 -4.57 -7.99 -3.30
C ARG A 78 -4.92 -7.31 -1.97
N SER A 79 -4.93 -8.04 -0.86
CA SER A 79 -5.18 -7.47 0.47
C SER A 79 -4.11 -6.45 0.86
N ARG A 80 -2.83 -6.71 0.57
CA ARG A 80 -1.75 -5.74 0.81
C ARG A 80 -1.89 -4.48 -0.04
N MET A 81 -2.27 -4.62 -1.31
CA MET A 81 -2.52 -3.48 -2.20
C MET A 81 -3.69 -2.63 -1.72
N ALA A 82 -4.81 -3.27 -1.31
CA ALA A 82 -5.97 -2.57 -0.77
C ALA A 82 -5.62 -1.80 0.52
N PHE A 83 -4.80 -2.41 1.40
CA PHE A 83 -4.31 -1.71 2.59
C PHE A 83 -3.42 -0.51 2.24
N ALA A 84 -2.50 -0.66 1.28
CA ALA A 84 -1.65 0.44 0.83
C ALA A 84 -2.45 1.60 0.22
N GLU A 85 -3.54 1.30 -0.51
CA GLU A 85 -4.45 2.29 -1.05
C GLU A 85 -5.22 3.01 0.06
N TRP A 86 -5.75 2.26 1.03
CA TRP A 86 -6.42 2.84 2.21
C TRP A 86 -5.48 3.78 2.98
N VAL A 87 -4.25 3.34 3.27
CA VAL A 87 -3.23 4.17 3.94
C VAL A 87 -2.92 5.43 3.14
N SER A 88 -2.78 5.32 1.81
CA SER A 88 -2.53 6.47 0.95
C SER A 88 -3.68 7.47 0.95
N ALA A 89 -4.92 7.00 1.12
CA ALA A 89 -6.12 7.84 1.24
C ALA A 89 -6.29 8.46 2.63
N GLN A 90 -5.59 8.00 3.67
CA GLN A 90 -5.59 8.61 5.01
C GLN A 90 -4.72 9.88 5.09
N ARG A 91 -4.13 10.33 3.98
CA ARG A 91 -3.29 11.53 3.96
C ARG A 91 -4.17 12.77 4.17
N LEU A 92 -3.98 13.39 5.33
CA LEU A 92 -4.53 14.68 5.79
C LEU A 92 -4.19 15.84 4.84
#